data_AF-A0A9P6HEU3-F1
#
_entry.id   AF-A0A9P6HEU3-F1
#
_cell.length_a   1.000
_cell.length_b   1.000
_cell.length_c   1.000
_cell.angle_alpha   90.00
_cell.angle_beta   90.00
_cell.angle_gamma   90.00
#
_symmetry.space_group_name_H-M   'P 1'
#
loop_
_entity.id
_entity.type
_entity.pdbx_description
1 polymer ?
#
loop_
_entity_poly.entity_id
_entity_poly.type
_entity_poly.pdbx_seq_one_letter_code
_entity_poly.pdbx_strand_id
1 'polypeptide(L)'
;MNKEDLETYQVQLQQVEVALSNDPDNDGLNDLHKELKELISLTEQALAQQGAASTSSSAAGSSKKQNAQPTFTPNWKAGDECLAKYSSDGQWYPARIASVGGSVENRVYTIVFKVYNSTELVNSSSIKAIPPNYQASNNPYLASTSNKRKMTKVEEEERERKKKKNEKKVEVRAQKAKEQNEKQATWKKFAKKSEKKGIHIAGVAGTSIFKTPDNPMGKVGVTGSGKGMTAVAAPQKHKFSADETDPPSLQK
;
A
#
# COMPACT_ATOMS: atom_id res chain seq x y z
N MET A 1 -11.89 -3.98 21.53
CA MET A 1 -11.18 -5.27 21.73
C MET A 1 -12.18 -6.28 22.25
N ASN A 2 -12.29 -7.47 21.65
CA ASN A 2 -13.39 -8.40 21.95
C ASN A 2 -12.97 -9.39 23.04
N LYS A 3 -13.92 -9.84 23.86
CA LYS A 3 -13.71 -10.90 24.86
C LYS A 3 -13.14 -12.19 24.24
N GLU A 4 -13.46 -12.46 22.98
CA GLU A 4 -12.95 -13.58 22.19
C GLU A 4 -11.42 -13.49 21.95
N ASP A 5 -10.89 -12.27 21.79
CA ASP A 5 -9.44 -12.05 21.60
C ASP A 5 -8.69 -12.43 22.89
N LEU A 6 -9.24 -12.05 24.05
CA LEU A 6 -8.68 -12.38 25.37
C LEU A 6 -8.62 -13.90 25.61
N GLU A 7 -9.70 -14.62 25.30
CA GLU A 7 -9.72 -16.09 25.40
C GLU A 7 -8.66 -16.73 24.49
N THR A 8 -8.47 -16.20 23.29
CA THR A 8 -7.44 -16.67 22.36
C THR A 8 -6.03 -16.48 22.92
N TYR A 9 -5.74 -15.33 23.52
CA TYR A 9 -4.43 -15.06 24.13
C TYR A 9 -4.16 -15.93 25.35
N GLN A 10 -5.20 -16.22 26.16
CA GLN A 10 -5.07 -17.14 27.30
C GLN A 10 -4.71 -18.57 26.85
N VAL A 11 -5.33 -19.05 25.76
CA VAL A 11 -4.98 -20.36 25.18
C VAL A 11 -3.54 -20.39 24.66
N GLN A 12 -3.10 -19.32 23.99
CA GLN A 12 -1.71 -19.19 23.53
C GLN A 12 -0.72 -19.20 24.70
N LEU A 13 -1.03 -18.49 25.78
CA LEU A 13 -0.21 -18.47 26.99
C LEU A 13 -0.08 -19.88 27.58
N GLN A 14 -1.18 -20.62 27.69
CA GLN A 14 -1.17 -21.99 28.20
C GLN A 14 -0.31 -22.90 27.32
N GLN A 15 -0.38 -22.75 25.99
CA GLN A 15 0.45 -23.53 25.07
C GLN A 15 1.95 -23.23 25.26
N VAL A 16 2.30 -21.96 25.47
CA VAL A 16 3.68 -21.54 25.76
C VAL A 16 4.15 -22.05 27.12
N GLU A 17 3.29 -22.06 28.15
CA GLU A 17 3.60 -22.64 29.46
C GLU A 17 3.85 -24.15 29.42
N VAL A 18 3.07 -24.88 28.59
CA VAL A 18 3.31 -26.30 28.33
C VAL A 18 4.65 -26.49 27.61
N ALA A 19 4.97 -25.64 26.63
CA ALA A 19 6.26 -25.69 25.94
C ALA A 19 7.44 -25.38 26.89
N LEU A 20 7.30 -24.38 27.76
CA LEU A 20 8.29 -24.04 28.79
C LEU A 20 8.43 -25.12 29.87
N SER A 21 7.36 -25.87 30.15
CA SER A 21 7.45 -27.02 31.07
C SER A 21 8.29 -28.17 30.49
N ASN A 22 8.32 -28.30 29.16
CA ASN A 22 9.15 -29.27 28.46
C ASN A 22 10.59 -28.76 28.26
N ASP A 23 10.76 -27.48 27.93
CA ASP A 23 12.05 -26.82 27.68
C ASP A 23 12.18 -25.49 28.46
N PRO A 24 12.56 -25.52 29.76
CA PRO A 24 12.58 -24.31 30.61
C PRO A 24 13.64 -23.27 30.22
N ASP A 25 14.74 -23.70 29.59
CA ASP A 25 15.90 -22.86 29.25
C ASP A 25 15.76 -22.14 27.90
N ASN A 26 14.59 -22.21 27.25
CA ASN A 26 14.35 -21.50 25.99
C ASN A 26 14.00 -20.03 26.25
N ASP A 27 15.01 -19.15 26.16
CA ASP A 27 14.87 -17.70 26.34
C ASP A 27 13.75 -17.10 25.46
N GLY A 28 13.60 -17.56 24.21
CA GLY A 28 12.58 -17.05 23.30
C GLY A 28 11.15 -17.37 23.75
N LEU A 29 10.93 -18.53 24.38
CA LEU A 29 9.62 -18.88 24.95
C LEU A 29 9.37 -18.12 26.25
N ASN A 30 10.40 -17.86 27.06
CA ASN A 30 10.29 -17.04 28.26
C ASN A 30 9.94 -15.58 27.93
N ASP A 31 10.50 -15.03 26.85
CA ASP A 31 10.15 -13.68 26.40
C ASP A 31 8.73 -13.62 25.83
N LEU A 32 8.33 -14.59 24.99
CA LEU A 32 6.96 -14.69 24.50
C LEU A 32 5.94 -14.85 25.64
N HIS A 33 6.28 -15.60 26.68
CA HIS A 33 5.45 -15.76 27.88
C HIS A 33 5.23 -14.44 28.62
N LYS A 34 6.29 -13.62 28.78
CA LYS A 34 6.18 -12.28 29.37
C LYS A 34 5.31 -11.36 28.52
N GLU A 35 5.55 -11.33 27.20
CA GLU A 35 4.79 -10.50 26.26
C GLU A 35 3.31 -10.85 26.26
N LEU A 36 2.96 -12.15 26.23
CA LEU A 36 1.56 -12.60 26.27
C LEU A 36 0.87 -12.23 27.59
N LYS A 37 1.58 -12.32 28.72
CA LYS A 37 1.04 -11.89 30.02
C LYS A 37 0.76 -10.38 30.05
N GLU A 38 1.67 -9.57 29.52
CA GLU A 38 1.46 -8.12 29.41
C GLU A 38 0.28 -7.79 28.50
N LEU A 39 0.18 -8.46 27.36
CA LEU A 39 -0.91 -8.27 26.40
C LEU A 39 -2.28 -8.62 27.00
N ILE A 40 -2.37 -9.76 27.70
CA ILE A 40 -3.60 -10.16 28.41
C ILE A 40 -3.97 -9.12 29.46
N SER A 41 -3.02 -8.69 30.29
CA SER A 41 -3.24 -7.65 31.32
C SER A 41 -3.75 -6.34 30.71
N LEU A 42 -3.13 -5.86 29.63
CA LEU A 42 -3.56 -4.63 28.96
C LEU A 42 -4.96 -4.78 28.36
N THR A 43 -5.27 -5.94 27.79
CA THR A 43 -6.59 -6.24 27.21
C THR A 43 -7.67 -6.33 28.28
N GLU A 44 -7.39 -6.97 29.42
CA GLU A 44 -8.27 -7.01 30.59
C GLU A 44 -8.56 -5.61 31.13
N GLN A 45 -7.53 -4.76 31.26
CA GLN A 45 -7.69 -3.37 31.69
C GLN A 45 -8.54 -2.56 30.70
N ALA A 46 -8.32 -2.72 29.39
CA ALA A 46 -9.11 -2.05 28.36
C ALA A 46 -10.59 -2.48 28.42
N LEU A 47 -10.88 -3.77 28.61
CA LEU A 47 -12.24 -4.29 28.78
C LEU A 47 -12.91 -3.75 30.06
N ALA A 48 -12.17 -3.69 31.18
CA ALA A 48 -12.68 -3.12 32.43
C ALA A 48 -13.01 -1.62 32.27
N GLN A 49 -12.18 -0.86 31.55
CA GLN A 49 -12.44 0.56 31.24
C GLN A 49 -13.65 0.75 30.32
N GLN A 50 -13.84 -0.14 29.33
CA GLN A 50 -15.04 -0.14 28.48
C GLN A 50 -16.32 -0.47 29.27
N GLY A 51 -16.24 -1.36 30.27
CA GLY A 51 -17.35 -1.68 31.18
C GLY A 51 -17.71 -0.54 32.14
N ALA A 52 -16.72 0.11 32.74
CA ALA A 52 -16.93 1.18 33.73
C ALA A 52 -17.40 2.52 33.13
N ALA A 53 -17.11 2.78 31.85
CA ALA A 53 -17.63 3.95 31.13
C ALA A 53 -19.14 3.87 30.83
N SER A 54 -19.73 2.68 30.94
CA SER A 54 -21.17 2.47 30.72
C SER A 54 -22.04 2.67 31.98
N THR A 55 -21.43 2.86 33.16
CA THR A 55 -22.14 3.00 34.45
C THR A 55 -21.95 4.35 35.15
N SER A 56 -21.16 5.28 34.60
CA SER A 56 -20.83 6.55 35.26
C SER A 56 -21.37 7.82 34.56
N SER A 57 -22.18 7.71 33.51
CA SER A 57 -22.79 8.86 32.81
C SER A 57 -24.24 9.19 33.23
N SER A 58 -24.68 8.71 34.40
CA SER A 58 -26.02 9.03 34.95
C SER A 58 -25.97 9.80 36.29
N ALA A 59 -25.26 10.93 36.34
CA ALA A 59 -25.54 11.94 37.37
C ALA A 59 -25.07 13.36 36.96
N ALA A 60 -26.07 14.23 36.79
CA ALA A 60 -26.04 15.71 36.86
C ALA A 60 -25.43 16.52 35.69
N GLY A 61 -26.25 17.40 35.09
CA GLY A 61 -25.74 18.66 34.51
C GLY A 61 -26.38 19.24 33.23
N SER A 62 -27.70 19.40 33.18
CA SER A 62 -28.44 20.52 32.55
C SER A 62 -28.06 21.10 31.17
N SER A 63 -29.03 20.97 30.26
CA SER A 63 -29.54 22.00 29.33
C SER A 63 -28.75 22.38 28.05
N LYS A 64 -29.00 21.65 26.96
CA LYS A 64 -29.42 22.26 25.69
C LYS A 64 -30.18 21.27 24.81
N LYS A 65 -31.42 21.63 24.47
CA LYS A 65 -32.23 20.96 23.45
C LYS A 65 -31.47 20.95 22.11
N GLN A 66 -31.01 19.79 21.65
CA GLN A 66 -30.89 19.49 20.22
C GLN A 66 -31.24 18.02 19.99
N ASN A 67 -32.06 17.82 18.96
CA ASN A 67 -32.71 16.59 18.54
C ASN A 67 -31.68 15.51 18.15
N ALA A 68 -31.20 14.73 19.11
CA ALA A 68 -30.31 13.60 18.86
C ALA A 68 -31.14 12.38 18.43
N GLN A 69 -31.31 12.23 17.12
CA GLN A 69 -31.61 10.91 16.54
C GLN A 69 -30.43 9.98 16.82
N PRO A 70 -30.66 8.67 17.05
CA PRO A 70 -29.64 7.73 17.48
C PRO A 70 -28.46 7.76 16.51
N THR A 71 -27.28 8.03 17.03
CA THR A 71 -26.01 8.01 16.28
C THR A 71 -25.70 6.59 15.89
N PHE A 72 -26.28 6.14 14.77
CA PHE A 72 -25.83 4.98 14.06
C PHE A 72 -24.43 5.33 13.54
N THR A 73 -23.36 4.87 14.19
CA THR A 73 -22.02 4.93 13.60
C THR A 73 -22.06 4.04 12.36
N PRO A 74 -22.10 4.60 11.15
CA PRO A 74 -22.26 3.79 9.96
C PRO A 74 -21.01 2.93 9.81
N ASN A 75 -21.19 1.64 9.56
CA ASN A 75 -20.09 0.78 9.09
C ASN A 75 -19.73 1.23 7.68
N TRP A 76 -18.83 2.21 7.61
CA TRP A 76 -18.35 2.85 6.39
C TRP A 76 -17.60 1.87 5.50
N LYS A 77 -17.94 1.84 4.21
CA LYS A 77 -17.21 1.07 3.19
C LYS A 77 -16.67 1.95 2.07
N ALA A 78 -15.70 1.43 1.34
CA ALA A 78 -15.18 2.09 0.15
C ALA A 78 -16.32 2.36 -0.85
N GLY A 79 -16.40 3.60 -1.33
CA GLY A 79 -17.46 4.08 -2.21
C GLY A 79 -18.55 4.90 -1.52
N ASP A 80 -18.66 4.84 -0.18
CA ASP A 80 -19.70 5.57 0.54
C ASP A 80 -19.49 7.08 0.52
N GLU A 81 -20.60 7.81 0.39
CA GLU A 81 -20.61 9.27 0.49
C GLU A 81 -20.76 9.71 1.95
N CYS A 82 -19.94 10.67 2.35
CA CYS A 82 -19.88 11.16 3.72
C CYS A 82 -19.57 12.65 3.75
N LEU A 83 -19.74 13.26 4.92
CA LEU A 83 -19.15 14.54 5.25
C LEU A 83 -17.87 14.29 6.02
N ALA A 84 -16.77 14.89 5.57
CA ALA A 84 -15.50 14.81 6.26
C ALA A 84 -14.99 16.17 6.67
N LYS A 85 -14.33 16.23 7.83
CA LYS A 85 -13.67 17.43 8.32
C LYS A 85 -12.35 17.62 7.56
N TYR A 86 -12.20 18.75 6.87
CA TYR A 86 -10.97 19.08 6.15
C TYR A 86 -9.91 19.62 7.11
N SER A 87 -8.66 19.15 7.03
CA SER A 87 -7.65 19.50 8.04
C SER A 87 -7.18 20.96 7.99
N SER A 88 -7.32 21.68 6.87
CA SER A 88 -6.78 23.04 6.78
C SER A 88 -7.66 24.08 7.47
N ASP A 89 -8.97 23.90 7.45
CA ASP A 89 -9.94 24.85 8.00
C ASP A 89 -10.75 24.25 9.15
N GLY A 90 -10.96 22.94 9.15
CA GLY A 90 -11.77 22.22 10.11
C GLY A 90 -13.26 22.18 9.76
N GLN A 91 -13.62 22.50 8.52
CA GLN A 91 -15.01 22.54 8.05
C GLN A 91 -15.40 21.18 7.46
N TRP A 92 -16.70 20.90 7.46
CA TRP A 92 -17.24 19.65 6.94
C TRP A 92 -17.58 19.78 5.45
N TYR A 93 -16.92 18.99 4.62
CA TYR A 93 -17.12 18.97 3.18
C TYR A 93 -17.60 17.59 2.70
N PRO A 94 -18.40 17.55 1.63
CA PRO A 94 -18.76 16.29 0.99
C PRO A 94 -17.54 15.58 0.43
N ALA A 95 -17.39 14.33 0.85
CA ALA A 95 -16.31 13.45 0.46
C ALA A 95 -16.84 12.05 0.16
N ARG A 96 -16.02 11.26 -0.53
CA ARG A 96 -16.27 9.84 -0.76
C ARG A 96 -15.16 9.02 -0.15
N ILE A 97 -15.49 7.92 0.52
CA ILE A 97 -14.50 6.99 1.06
C ILE A 97 -13.84 6.25 -0.11
N ALA A 98 -12.53 6.41 -0.27
CA ALA A 98 -11.73 5.70 -1.26
C ALA A 98 -11.36 4.31 -0.78
N SER A 99 -10.90 4.20 0.46
CA SER A 99 -10.54 2.94 1.10
C SER A 99 -10.71 3.03 2.61
N VAL A 100 -10.86 1.86 3.22
CA VAL A 100 -10.97 1.71 4.67
C VAL A 100 -9.76 0.88 5.12
N GLY A 101 -9.00 1.42 6.07
CA GLY A 101 -7.83 0.78 6.66
C GLY A 101 -7.83 0.85 8.19
N GLY A 102 -6.71 0.43 8.77
CA GLY A 102 -6.53 0.36 10.23
C GLY A 102 -7.24 -0.83 10.89
N SER A 103 -7.02 -0.95 12.19
CA SER A 103 -7.69 -1.95 13.04
C SER A 103 -9.14 -1.56 13.29
N VAL A 104 -9.96 -2.50 13.77
CA VAL A 104 -11.37 -2.24 14.11
C VAL A 104 -11.50 -1.12 15.16
N GLU A 105 -10.58 -1.07 16.12
CA GLU A 105 -10.53 -0.05 17.18
C GLU A 105 -10.04 1.32 16.67
N ASN A 106 -9.09 1.34 15.72
CA ASN A 106 -8.49 2.55 15.16
C ASN A 106 -8.72 2.60 13.65
N ARG A 107 -9.98 2.75 13.27
CA ARG A 107 -10.36 2.78 11.85
C ARG A 107 -9.89 4.08 11.21
N VAL A 108 -9.17 3.92 10.12
CA VAL A 108 -8.59 5.00 9.33
C VAL A 108 -9.20 4.95 7.93
N TYR A 109 -9.67 6.08 7.43
CA TYR A 109 -10.31 6.18 6.13
C TYR A 109 -9.50 7.07 5.22
N THR A 110 -9.23 6.59 4.01
CA THR A 110 -8.77 7.45 2.93
C THR A 110 -10.01 7.99 2.22
N ILE A 111 -10.20 9.30 2.23
CA ILE A 111 -11.35 9.98 1.61
C ILE A 111 -10.89 10.84 0.43
N VAL A 112 -11.81 11.12 -0.49
CA VAL A 112 -11.61 12.08 -1.58
C VAL A 112 -12.67 13.17 -1.48
N PHE A 113 -12.24 14.42 -1.30
CA PHE A 113 -13.16 15.56 -1.27
C PHE A 113 -13.73 15.86 -2.66
N LYS A 114 -15.05 16.02 -2.77
CA LYS A 114 -15.72 16.26 -4.07
C LYS A 114 -15.35 17.61 -4.68
N VAL A 115 -14.97 18.60 -3.85
CA VAL A 115 -14.68 19.98 -4.30
C VAL A 115 -13.31 20.08 -4.98
N TYR A 116 -12.30 19.42 -4.40
CA TYR A 116 -10.89 19.61 -4.78
C TYR A 116 -10.23 18.34 -5.35
N ASN A 117 -10.95 17.21 -5.35
CA ASN A 117 -10.40 15.87 -5.60
C ASN A 117 -9.15 15.55 -4.76
N SER A 118 -8.98 16.24 -3.63
CA SER A 118 -7.89 16.03 -2.69
C SER A 118 -8.15 14.78 -1.87
N THR A 119 -7.11 13.98 -1.66
CA THR A 119 -7.17 12.77 -0.84
C THR A 119 -6.62 13.04 0.55
N GLU A 120 -7.37 12.69 1.57
CA GLU A 120 -6.96 12.87 2.96
C GLU A 120 -7.21 11.60 3.77
N LEU A 121 -6.42 11.42 4.82
CA LEU A 121 -6.49 10.29 5.72
C LEU A 121 -7.10 10.78 7.04
N VAL A 122 -8.30 10.31 7.35
CA VAL A 122 -9.11 10.80 8.47
C VAL A 122 -9.62 9.65 9.33
N ASN A 123 -9.81 9.92 10.62
CA ASN A 123 -10.32 8.93 11.57
C ASN A 123 -11.86 8.93 11.58
N SER A 124 -12.48 7.91 12.19
CA SER A 124 -13.93 7.79 12.36
C SER A 124 -14.60 9.07 12.89
N SER A 125 -13.96 9.78 13.83
CA SER A 125 -14.51 11.01 14.45
C SER A 125 -14.61 12.20 13.48
N SER A 126 -13.85 12.16 12.39
CA SER A 126 -13.80 13.19 11.37
C SER A 126 -14.70 12.89 10.17
N ILE A 127 -15.57 11.86 10.27
CA ILE A 127 -16.52 11.46 9.23
C ILE A 127 -17.93 11.42 9.79
N LYS A 128 -18.91 11.91 9.02
CA LYS A 128 -20.33 11.92 9.35
C LYS A 128 -21.18 11.50 8.16
N ALA A 129 -22.35 10.94 8.44
CA ALA A 129 -23.35 10.69 7.42
C ALA A 129 -23.84 11.99 6.79
N ILE A 130 -24.06 11.97 5.48
CA ILE A 130 -24.72 13.06 4.77
C ILE A 130 -26.20 13.01 5.19
N PRO A 131 -26.75 14.03 5.85
CA PRO A 131 -28.17 14.03 6.21
C PRO A 131 -29.04 14.03 4.94
N PRO A 132 -30.26 13.45 4.98
CA PRO A 132 -31.13 13.37 3.81
C PRO A 132 -31.42 14.72 3.14
N ASN A 133 -31.41 15.80 3.94
CA ASN A 133 -31.63 17.17 3.49
C ASN A 133 -30.34 17.97 3.26
N TYR A 134 -29.19 17.30 3.10
CA TYR A 134 -27.92 18.00 2.86
C TYR A 134 -27.93 18.69 1.49
N GLN A 135 -28.12 19.99 1.50
CA GLN A 135 -27.99 20.84 0.33
C GLN A 135 -26.52 21.26 0.20
N ALA A 136 -25.77 20.60 -0.69
CA ALA A 136 -24.39 21.00 -1.01
C ALA A 136 -24.30 22.45 -1.52
N SER A 137 -25.40 23.00 -2.03
CA SER A 137 -25.56 24.40 -2.45
C SER A 137 -25.51 25.41 -1.31
N ASN A 138 -25.78 25.02 -0.06
CA ASN A 138 -25.69 25.91 1.11
C ASN A 138 -24.25 26.10 1.60
N ASN A 139 -23.28 25.36 1.05
CA ASN A 139 -21.88 25.60 1.30
C ASN A 139 -21.34 26.55 0.21
N PRO A 140 -20.92 27.79 0.54
CA PRO A 140 -20.45 28.77 -0.45
C PRO A 140 -19.23 28.28 -1.25
N TYR A 141 -18.50 27.28 -0.77
CA TYR A 141 -17.38 26.65 -1.47
C TYR A 141 -17.78 25.54 -2.46
N LEU A 142 -19.04 25.11 -2.47
CA LEU A 142 -19.53 23.98 -3.29
C LEU A 142 -20.76 24.31 -4.16
N ALA A 143 -21.19 25.57 -4.17
CA ALA A 143 -22.33 26.06 -4.94
C ALA A 143 -22.24 25.86 -6.47
N SER A 144 -21.11 25.38 -7.01
CA SER A 144 -20.88 25.27 -8.46
C SER A 144 -21.28 23.95 -9.12
N THR A 145 -21.56 22.87 -8.36
CA THR A 145 -21.73 21.52 -8.96
C THR A 145 -23.16 20.98 -8.97
N SER A 146 -24.12 21.68 -8.33
CA SER A 146 -25.50 21.19 -8.18
C SER A 146 -26.46 21.63 -9.29
N ASN A 147 -25.95 21.96 -10.48
CA ASN A 147 -26.82 22.01 -11.65
C ASN A 147 -26.95 20.59 -12.19
N LYS A 148 -28.14 19.98 -12.02
CA LYS A 148 -28.67 18.94 -12.92
C LYS A 148 -28.59 19.48 -14.36
N ARG A 149 -27.44 19.36 -14.98
CA ARG A 149 -27.28 19.47 -16.43
C ARG A 149 -27.07 18.04 -16.90
N LYS A 150 -27.90 17.60 -17.84
CA LYS A 150 -27.64 16.40 -18.63
C LYS A 150 -26.17 16.44 -19.03
N MET A 151 -25.42 15.39 -18.68
CA MET A 151 -24.03 15.19 -19.06
C MET A 151 -23.86 15.59 -20.52
N THR A 152 -23.07 16.63 -20.79
CA THR A 152 -22.84 17.06 -22.16
C THR A 152 -21.91 16.04 -22.83
N LYS A 153 -22.23 15.68 -24.07
CA LYS A 153 -21.52 14.72 -24.94
C LYS A 153 -19.97 14.89 -24.96
N VAL A 154 -19.50 16.10 -24.66
CA VAL A 154 -18.07 16.47 -24.61
C VAL A 154 -17.34 15.91 -23.37
N GLU A 155 -18.01 15.80 -22.22
CA GLU A 155 -17.39 15.31 -20.98
C GLU A 155 -17.33 13.77 -20.94
N GLU A 156 -18.26 13.10 -21.64
CA GLU A 156 -18.24 11.65 -21.85
C GLU A 156 -17.10 11.23 -22.79
N GLU A 157 -16.90 11.97 -23.89
CA GLU A 157 -15.82 11.74 -24.86
C GLU A 157 -14.42 11.96 -24.26
N GLU A 158 -14.25 12.91 -23.34
CA GLU A 158 -12.96 13.12 -22.65
C GLU A 158 -12.64 11.98 -21.66
N ARG A 159 -13.67 11.44 -20.99
CA ARG A 159 -13.56 10.31 -20.07
C ARG A 159 -13.28 9.01 -20.83
N GLU A 160 -13.90 8.81 -22.00
CA GLU A 160 -13.59 7.71 -22.92
C GLU A 160 -12.18 7.82 -23.50
N ARG A 161 -11.71 9.02 -23.85
CA ARG A 161 -10.33 9.23 -24.33
C ARG A 161 -9.30 8.91 -23.25
N LYS A 162 -9.59 9.20 -21.97
CA LYS A 162 -8.73 8.86 -20.83
C LYS A 162 -8.75 7.36 -20.52
N LYS A 163 -9.93 6.71 -20.57
CA LYS A 163 -10.05 5.24 -20.42
C LYS A 163 -9.31 4.49 -21.55
N LYS A 164 -9.50 4.89 -22.80
CA LYS A 164 -8.86 4.30 -23.99
C LYS A 164 -7.33 4.48 -23.98
N LYS A 165 -6.82 5.59 -23.42
CA LYS A 165 -5.37 5.78 -23.19
C LYS A 165 -4.83 4.88 -22.09
N ASN A 166 -5.57 4.69 -21.00
CA ASN A 166 -5.13 3.84 -19.89
C ASN A 166 -5.17 2.35 -20.28
N GLU A 167 -6.23 1.92 -20.97
CA GLU A 167 -6.41 0.57 -21.49
C GLU A 167 -5.32 0.21 -22.51
N LYS A 168 -5.04 1.10 -23.48
CA LYS A 168 -3.94 0.91 -24.43
C LYS A 168 -2.56 0.84 -23.75
N LYS A 169 -2.36 1.55 -22.64
CA LYS A 169 -1.11 1.49 -21.86
C LYS A 169 -0.97 0.18 -21.07
N VAL A 170 -2.09 -0.37 -20.58
CA VAL A 170 -2.14 -1.67 -19.91
C VAL A 170 -1.89 -2.81 -20.89
N GLU A 171 -2.50 -2.77 -22.08
CA GLU A 171 -2.29 -3.75 -23.16
C GLU A 171 -0.82 -3.82 -23.60
N VAL A 172 -0.19 -2.67 -23.86
CA VAL A 172 1.24 -2.60 -24.25
C VAL A 172 2.14 -3.14 -23.14
N ARG A 173 1.81 -2.85 -21.87
CA ARG A 173 2.57 -3.39 -20.73
C ARG A 173 2.40 -4.91 -20.60
N ALA A 174 1.19 -5.43 -20.85
CA ALA A 174 0.90 -6.86 -20.83
C ALA A 174 1.61 -7.60 -21.96
N GLN A 175 1.66 -7.04 -23.18
CA GLN A 175 2.43 -7.60 -24.30
C GLN A 175 3.92 -7.65 -23.98
N LYS A 176 4.48 -6.56 -23.44
CA LYS A 176 5.90 -6.52 -23.02
C LYS A 176 6.21 -7.52 -21.91
N ALA A 177 5.28 -7.75 -20.98
CA ALA A 177 5.44 -8.75 -19.92
C ALA A 177 5.39 -10.19 -20.47
N LYS A 178 4.50 -10.48 -21.45
CA LYS A 178 4.46 -11.79 -22.13
C LYS A 178 5.76 -12.06 -22.90
N GLU A 179 6.26 -11.08 -23.66
CA GLU A 179 7.53 -11.18 -24.38
C GLU A 179 8.71 -11.45 -23.43
N GLN A 180 8.74 -10.81 -22.25
CA GLN A 180 9.76 -11.10 -21.24
C GLN A 180 9.64 -12.53 -20.69
N ASN A 181 8.43 -13.02 -20.44
CA ASN A 181 8.22 -14.38 -19.94
C ASN A 181 8.63 -15.43 -21.00
N GLU A 182 8.37 -15.17 -22.28
CA GLU A 182 8.82 -16.02 -23.40
C GLU A 182 10.34 -16.04 -23.53
N LYS A 183 11.01 -14.89 -23.38
CA LYS A 183 12.47 -14.80 -23.35
C LYS A 183 13.07 -15.59 -22.18
N GLN A 184 12.46 -15.49 -20.99
CA GLN A 184 12.87 -16.29 -19.83
C GLN A 184 12.64 -17.79 -20.05
N ALA A 185 11.50 -18.19 -20.61
CA ALA A 185 11.21 -19.60 -20.93
C ALA A 185 12.20 -20.15 -21.97
N THR A 186 12.55 -19.34 -22.97
CA THR A 186 13.55 -19.70 -24.00
C THR A 186 14.95 -19.84 -23.38
N TRP A 187 15.34 -18.94 -22.48
CA TRP A 187 16.59 -19.04 -21.71
C TRP A 187 16.62 -20.29 -20.83
N LYS A 188 15.52 -20.60 -20.12
CA LYS A 188 15.42 -21.82 -19.31
C LYS A 188 15.52 -23.09 -20.15
N LYS A 189 14.91 -23.10 -21.36
CA LYS A 189 15.04 -24.22 -22.31
C LYS A 189 16.48 -24.37 -22.82
N PHE A 190 17.17 -23.26 -23.07
CA PHE A 190 18.59 -23.26 -23.44
C PHE A 190 19.47 -23.83 -22.31
N ALA A 191 19.28 -23.38 -21.07
CA ALA A 191 20.00 -23.88 -19.90
C ALA A 191 19.78 -25.39 -19.65
N LYS A 192 18.54 -25.89 -19.76
CA LYS A 192 18.26 -27.33 -19.64
C LYS A 192 18.87 -28.15 -20.78
N LYS A 193 18.96 -27.59 -21.98
CA LYS A 193 19.57 -28.26 -23.14
C LYS A 193 21.09 -28.33 -23.03
N SER A 194 21.74 -27.35 -22.40
CA SER A 194 23.18 -27.40 -22.12
C SER A 194 23.52 -28.41 -21.02
N GLU A 195 22.68 -28.51 -19.98
CA GLU A 195 22.83 -29.52 -18.92
C GLU A 195 22.77 -30.96 -19.49
N LYS A 196 21.79 -31.25 -20.36
CA LYS A 196 21.67 -32.56 -21.01
C LYS A 196 22.83 -32.91 -21.95
N LYS A 197 23.56 -31.90 -22.45
CA LYS A 197 24.75 -32.08 -23.30
C LYS A 197 26.06 -32.08 -22.50
N GLY A 198 26.02 -31.96 -21.17
CA GLY A 198 27.21 -31.91 -20.31
C GLY A 198 28.04 -30.62 -20.46
N ILE A 199 27.49 -29.57 -21.08
CA ILE A 199 28.17 -28.29 -21.28
C ILE A 199 27.76 -27.37 -20.13
N HIS A 200 28.64 -27.18 -19.15
CA HIS A 200 28.40 -26.29 -18.01
C HIS A 200 28.47 -24.82 -18.45
N ILE A 201 27.34 -24.10 -18.37
CA ILE A 201 27.28 -22.65 -18.58
C ILE A 201 27.67 -21.94 -17.27
N ALA A 202 28.72 -21.14 -17.33
CA ALA A 202 29.19 -20.31 -16.22
C ALA A 202 28.04 -19.41 -15.69
N GLY A 203 27.79 -19.46 -14.38
CA GLY A 203 26.77 -18.66 -13.68
C GLY A 203 25.44 -19.38 -13.38
N VAL A 204 25.13 -20.50 -14.03
CA VAL A 204 23.86 -21.25 -13.77
C VAL A 204 24.06 -22.41 -12.78
N ALA A 205 25.21 -23.07 -12.80
CA ALA A 205 25.47 -24.27 -12.00
C ALA A 205 25.88 -24.02 -10.53
N GLY A 206 25.86 -22.76 -10.04
CA GLY A 206 26.19 -22.42 -8.65
C GLY A 206 27.63 -22.70 -8.20
N THR A 207 28.43 -23.38 -9.02
CA THR A 207 29.87 -23.54 -8.84
C THR A 207 30.56 -22.26 -9.31
N SER A 208 30.83 -21.35 -8.38
CA SER A 208 31.65 -20.16 -8.64
C SER A 208 32.97 -20.58 -9.28
N ILE A 209 33.41 -19.86 -10.31
CA ILE A 209 34.74 -20.03 -10.94
C ILE A 209 35.87 -19.78 -9.91
N PHE A 210 35.53 -19.19 -8.76
CA PHE A 210 36.42 -18.95 -7.62
C PHE A 210 36.17 -19.88 -6.43
N LYS A 211 35.35 -20.93 -6.57
CA LYS A 211 35.10 -21.89 -5.49
C LYS A 211 36.38 -22.69 -5.24
N THR A 212 36.90 -22.62 -4.02
CA THR A 212 38.06 -23.38 -3.57
C THR A 212 37.76 -24.88 -3.67
N PRO A 213 38.58 -25.67 -4.38
CA PRO A 213 38.41 -27.13 -4.42
C PRO A 213 38.67 -27.72 -3.02
N ASP A 214 37.95 -28.79 -2.64
CA ASP A 214 38.09 -29.48 -1.35
C ASP A 214 39.44 -30.21 -1.15
N ASN A 215 40.35 -30.10 -2.12
CA ASN A 215 41.69 -30.65 -1.99
C ASN A 215 42.59 -29.64 -1.26
N PRO A 216 43.20 -29.97 -0.10
CA PRO A 216 44.02 -29.04 0.69
C PRO A 216 45.28 -28.51 -0.02
N MET A 217 45.64 -29.07 -1.18
CA MET A 217 46.72 -28.60 -2.06
C MET A 217 46.23 -27.97 -3.38
N GLY A 218 44.93 -27.74 -3.52
CA GLY A 218 44.31 -27.25 -4.75
C GLY A 218 44.56 -25.76 -4.98
N LYS A 219 45.50 -25.42 -5.87
CA LYS A 219 45.72 -24.04 -6.31
C LYS A 219 44.51 -23.54 -7.10
N VAL A 220 43.83 -22.51 -6.57
CA VAL A 220 42.87 -21.69 -7.31
C VAL A 220 43.59 -20.54 -8.00
N GLY A 221 43.48 -20.48 -9.33
CA GLY A 221 44.02 -19.39 -10.11
C GLY A 221 43.57 -19.51 -11.56
N VAL A 222 42.94 -18.45 -12.09
CA VAL A 222 42.80 -18.25 -13.53
C VAL A 222 44.17 -17.85 -14.06
N THR A 223 45.10 -18.80 -14.14
CA THR A 223 46.40 -18.58 -14.78
C THR A 223 46.42 -19.41 -16.06
N GLY A 224 45.95 -18.81 -17.16
CA GLY A 224 45.98 -19.47 -18.46
C GLY A 224 45.29 -18.72 -19.60
N SER A 225 44.31 -17.85 -19.32
CA SER A 225 43.73 -17.01 -20.38
C SER A 225 44.54 -15.73 -20.53
N GLY A 226 45.57 -15.77 -21.38
CA GLY A 226 46.49 -14.66 -21.69
C GLY A 226 45.86 -13.47 -22.43
N LYS A 227 44.69 -12.99 -21.99
CA LYS A 227 44.11 -11.71 -22.39
C LYS A 227 43.90 -10.88 -21.13
N GLY A 228 44.71 -9.84 -20.97
CA GLY A 228 44.51 -8.85 -19.92
C GLY A 228 43.14 -8.17 -20.02
N MET A 229 42.64 -7.68 -18.90
CA MET A 229 41.42 -6.88 -18.80
C MET A 229 41.43 -5.76 -19.86
N THR A 230 40.46 -5.75 -20.77
CA THR A 230 40.30 -4.64 -21.72
C THR A 230 40.02 -3.37 -20.95
N ALA A 231 40.88 -2.35 -21.10
CA ALA A 231 40.70 -1.06 -20.46
C ALA A 231 39.36 -0.44 -20.91
N VAL A 232 38.55 -0.04 -19.94
CA VAL A 232 37.27 0.62 -20.21
C VAL A 232 37.57 2.01 -20.77
N ALA A 233 37.29 2.23 -22.06
CA ALA A 233 37.40 3.54 -22.66
C ALA A 233 36.35 4.47 -22.02
N ALA A 234 36.81 5.56 -21.39
CA ALA A 234 35.91 6.55 -20.81
C ALA A 234 35.03 7.17 -21.91
N PRO A 235 33.72 7.38 -21.66
CA PRO A 235 32.80 7.91 -22.66
C PRO A 235 33.25 9.29 -23.12
N GLN A 236 33.47 9.46 -24.42
CA GLN A 236 33.76 10.76 -25.01
C GLN A 236 32.51 11.64 -24.95
N LYS A 237 32.70 12.87 -24.49
CA LYS A 237 31.66 13.89 -24.42
C LYS A 237 31.32 14.31 -25.87
N HIS A 238 30.06 14.14 -26.28
CA HIS A 238 29.60 14.63 -27.57
C HIS A 238 29.71 16.16 -27.62
N LYS A 239 30.57 16.67 -28.49
CA LYS A 239 30.60 18.10 -28.84
C LYS A 239 29.56 18.33 -29.93
N PHE A 240 28.46 18.99 -29.58
CA PHE A 240 27.56 19.57 -30.57
C PHE A 240 28.24 20.84 -31.12
N SER A 241 28.67 20.80 -32.38
CA SER A 241 28.95 22.01 -33.14
C SER A 241 27.61 22.70 -33.42
N ALA A 242 27.39 23.84 -32.76
CA ALA A 242 26.29 24.74 -33.06
C ALA A 242 26.66 25.53 -34.31
N ASP A 243 26.54 24.90 -35.47
CA ASP A 243 26.58 25.62 -36.75
C ASP A 243 25.69 24.91 -37.77
N GLU A 244 24.38 24.99 -37.54
CA GLU A 244 23.39 24.85 -38.60
C GLU A 244 22.13 25.61 -38.17
N THR A 245 22.24 26.93 -38.15
CA THR A 245 21.07 27.83 -38.13
C THR A 245 21.07 28.57 -39.45
N ASP A 246 20.63 27.90 -40.52
CA ASP A 246 20.36 28.56 -41.80
C ASP A 246 18.83 28.65 -41.99
N PRO A 247 18.21 29.84 -41.89
CA PRO A 247 16.80 30.00 -42.19
C PRO A 247 16.57 30.03 -43.71
N PRO A 248 15.51 29.39 -44.24
CA PRO A 248 15.20 29.49 -45.66
C PRO A 248 14.74 30.92 -45.97
N SER A 249 15.61 31.69 -46.63
CA SER A 249 15.24 32.98 -47.20
C SER A 249 14.47 32.75 -48.50
N LEU A 250 13.20 33.18 -48.51
CA LEU A 250 12.41 33.39 -49.71
C LEU A 250 13.14 34.40 -50.62
N GLN A 251 13.35 34.02 -51.88
CA GLN A 251 13.52 34.99 -52.96
C GLN A 251 12.40 34.84 -53.99
N LYS A 252 11.96 36.02 -54.43
CA LYS A 252 10.86 36.36 -55.33
C LYS A 252 11.02 35.78 -56.72
#